data_AF-A0AAU9FKV2-F1
#
_entry.id   AF-A0AAU9FKV2-F1
#
_cell.length_a   1.000
_cell.length_b   1.000
_cell.length_c   1.000
_cell.angle_alpha   90.00
_cell.angle_beta   90.00
_cell.angle_gamma   90.00
#
_symmetry.space_group_name_H-M   'P 1'
#
loop_
_entity.id
_entity.type
_entity.pdbx_description
1 polymer ?
#
loop_
_entity_poly.entity_id
_entity_poly.type
_entity_poly.pdbx_seq_one_letter_code
_entity_poly.pdbx_strand_id
1 'polypeptide(L)'
;MHSIPELPISVQDVQPKSRVRIRVAPLLAVGHASVAIAIIFYLLLALLTDYEGATYTACTRLNVFPSLSAVARSQHIGWRITCCTNLPFGLLTSWLYSRYYRRILPRKMRPFGCLLALLLVQTSCSFFLWGMYPNIAGESTLHRAVAISLFVSCAILMAGCFMLYKYYICVDKQSQQQLAYRLKCRLVVTYFAAVPIMWCCYFLHEHFCSSFAYSVFGVCEFVNICSTFLYLATCYFDFHNVHICHDQRLGFFLSEF
;
A
#
# COMPACT_ATOMS: atom_id res chain seq x y z
N MET A 1 8.35 -0.86 63.03
CA MET A 1 7.78 0.30 62.31
C MET A 1 7.49 -0.13 60.88
N HIS A 2 6.22 -0.44 60.58
CA HIS A 2 5.77 -0.76 59.24
C HIS A 2 5.63 0.55 58.45
N SER A 3 6.40 0.71 57.38
CA SER A 3 6.24 1.80 56.42
C SER A 3 4.89 1.65 55.71
N ILE A 4 4.02 2.63 55.90
CA ILE A 4 2.74 2.76 55.18
C ILE A 4 3.10 2.99 53.69
N PRO A 5 2.56 2.19 52.75
CA PRO A 5 2.76 2.47 51.34
C PRO A 5 2.07 3.78 50.99
N GLU A 6 2.86 4.75 50.52
CA GLU A 6 2.34 6.03 50.04
C GLU A 6 1.34 5.79 48.91
N LEU A 7 0.12 6.30 49.09
CA LEU A 7 -0.91 6.29 48.07
C LEU A 7 -0.49 7.24 46.93
N PRO A 8 -0.66 6.85 45.65
CA PRO A 8 -0.26 7.67 44.51
C PRO A 8 -1.00 9.01 44.54
N ILE A 9 -0.23 10.11 44.56
CA ILE A 9 -0.73 11.49 44.73
C ILE A 9 -1.10 12.09 43.36
N SER A 10 -0.59 11.52 42.26
CA SER A 10 -0.83 11.98 40.90
C SER A 10 -1.27 10.86 39.95
N VAL A 11 -2.10 11.18 38.96
CA VAL A 11 -2.44 10.28 37.84
C VAL A 11 -1.17 9.85 37.07
N GLN A 12 -0.09 10.62 37.15
CA GLN A 12 1.22 10.27 36.60
C GLN A 12 1.93 9.14 37.37
N ASP A 13 1.64 8.93 38.65
CA ASP A 13 2.19 7.82 39.45
C ASP A 13 1.49 6.48 39.16
N VAL A 14 0.28 6.54 38.60
CA VAL A 14 -0.51 5.38 38.18
C VAL A 14 -0.21 4.97 36.72
N GLN A 15 0.51 5.80 35.96
CA GLN A 15 0.89 5.48 34.58
C GLN A 15 1.96 4.39 34.59
N PRO A 16 1.65 3.15 34.13
CA PRO A 16 2.63 2.09 34.11
C PRO A 16 3.78 2.50 33.18
N LYS A 17 5.03 2.45 33.68
CA LYS A 17 6.23 2.62 32.87
C LYS A 17 6.28 1.48 31.84
N SER A 18 5.68 1.70 30.67
CA SER A 18 5.76 0.76 29.55
C SER A 18 7.23 0.59 29.16
N ARG A 19 7.77 -0.62 29.34
CA ARG A 19 9.17 -0.96 29.07
C ARG A 19 9.46 -1.12 27.57
N VAL A 20 8.44 -1.38 26.75
CA VAL A 20 8.57 -1.59 25.30
C VAL A 20 7.62 -0.64 24.58
N ARG A 21 8.19 0.26 23.76
CA ARG A 21 7.46 1.18 22.89
C ARG A 21 7.91 0.99 21.45
N ILE A 22 7.02 0.56 20.59
CA ILE A 22 7.29 0.39 19.15
C ILE A 22 6.58 1.53 18.43
N ARG A 23 7.33 2.29 17.63
CA ARG A 23 6.77 3.36 16.79
C ARG A 23 6.03 2.73 15.61
N VAL A 24 4.74 3.03 15.47
CA VAL A 24 3.89 2.39 14.45
C VAL A 24 4.15 2.98 13.07
N ALA A 25 4.28 4.30 12.96
CA ALA A 25 4.49 4.98 11.68
C ALA A 25 5.71 4.45 10.88
N PRO A 26 6.93 4.37 11.45
CA PRO A 26 8.08 3.83 10.73
C PRO A 26 7.89 2.37 10.32
N LEU A 27 7.29 1.56 11.19
CA LEU A 27 7.03 0.15 10.93
C LEU A 27 6.11 -0.04 9.72
N LEU A 28 4.99 0.68 9.67
CA LEU A 28 4.05 0.63 8.55
C LEU A 28 4.67 1.19 7.27
N ALA A 29 5.40 2.31 7.39
CA ALA A 29 6.05 2.94 6.24
C ALA A 29 7.08 2.02 5.59
N VAL A 30 7.91 1.35 6.39
CA VAL A 30 8.87 0.35 5.92
C VAL A 30 8.14 -0.85 5.31
N GLY A 31 7.08 -1.35 5.95
CA GLY A 31 6.26 -2.44 5.43
C GLY A 31 5.75 -2.16 4.01
N HIS A 32 5.08 -1.03 3.80
CA HIS A 32 4.55 -0.65 2.48
C HIS A 32 5.65 -0.29 1.47
N ALA A 33 6.67 0.47 1.89
CA ALA A 33 7.77 0.88 1.00
C ALA A 33 8.60 -0.32 0.52
N SER A 34 8.72 -1.37 1.35
CA SER A 34 9.44 -2.59 0.99
C SER A 34 8.87 -3.26 -0.26
N VAL A 35 7.55 -3.15 -0.49
CA VAL A 35 6.90 -3.69 -1.69
C VAL A 35 7.38 -2.99 -2.95
N ALA A 36 7.43 -1.66 -2.96
CA ALA A 36 7.92 -0.91 -4.11
C ALA A 36 9.39 -1.25 -4.42
N ILE A 37 10.22 -1.39 -3.39
CA ILE A 37 11.64 -1.78 -3.55
C ILE A 37 11.75 -3.21 -4.10
N ALA A 38 10.99 -4.15 -3.53
CA ALA A 38 11.00 -5.56 -3.94
C ALA A 38 10.55 -5.73 -5.39
N ILE A 39 9.51 -5.01 -5.83
CA ILE A 39 9.02 -5.05 -7.21
C ILE A 39 10.11 -4.62 -8.20
N ILE A 40 10.83 -3.54 -7.92
CA ILE A 40 11.93 -3.07 -8.79
C ILE A 40 13.09 -4.08 -8.79
N PHE A 41 13.42 -4.65 -7.63
CA PHE A 41 14.41 -5.71 -7.54
C PHE A 41 14.03 -6.94 -8.37
N TYR A 42 12.77 -7.40 -8.30
CA TYR A 42 12.28 -8.53 -9.10
C TYR A 42 12.25 -8.24 -10.60
N LEU A 43 11.93 -7.01 -11.00
CA LEU A 43 12.04 -6.60 -12.40
C LEU A 43 13.47 -6.77 -12.91
N LEU A 44 14.45 -6.23 -12.18
CA LEU A 44 15.85 -6.35 -12.56
C LEU A 44 16.29 -7.82 -12.61
N LEU A 45 15.88 -8.62 -11.62
CA LEU A 45 16.22 -10.04 -11.57
C LEU A 45 15.57 -10.81 -12.73
N ALA A 46 14.31 -10.54 -13.06
CA ALA A 46 13.64 -11.14 -14.21
C ALA A 46 14.31 -10.76 -15.54
N LEU A 47 14.69 -9.50 -15.72
CA LEU A 47 15.42 -9.04 -16.91
C LEU A 47 16.80 -9.71 -17.04
N LEU A 48 17.47 -10.02 -15.94
CA LEU A 48 18.79 -10.65 -15.94
C LEU A 48 18.74 -12.18 -16.09
N THR A 49 17.70 -12.83 -15.56
CA THR A 49 17.64 -14.30 -15.45
C THR A 49 16.66 -14.95 -16.43
N ASP A 50 15.66 -14.23 -16.90
CA ASP A 50 14.53 -14.76 -17.66
C ASP A 50 13.95 -13.70 -18.61
N TYR A 51 14.82 -13.03 -19.36
CA TYR A 51 14.42 -11.93 -20.25
C TYR A 51 13.43 -12.39 -21.33
N GLU A 52 13.73 -13.48 -22.02
CA GLU A 52 12.91 -14.02 -23.10
C GLU A 52 11.55 -14.48 -22.58
N GLY A 53 11.51 -15.21 -21.47
CA GLY A 53 10.27 -15.67 -20.85
C GLY A 53 9.41 -14.53 -20.31
N ALA A 54 10.03 -13.50 -19.72
CA ALA A 54 9.31 -12.37 -19.14
C ALA A 54 8.77 -11.38 -20.20
N THR A 55 9.41 -11.29 -21.38
CA THR A 55 8.96 -10.40 -22.48
C THR A 55 8.09 -11.10 -23.53
N TYR A 56 8.00 -12.44 -23.45
CA TYR A 56 7.19 -13.24 -24.35
C TYR A 56 5.69 -12.95 -24.24
N THR A 57 5.03 -12.84 -25.39
CA THR A 57 3.57 -12.69 -25.51
C THR A 57 3.06 -13.54 -26.67
N ALA A 58 1.79 -13.94 -26.64
CA ALA A 58 1.17 -14.71 -27.72
C ALA A 58 1.18 -13.97 -29.08
N CYS A 59 1.19 -12.63 -29.07
CA CYS A 59 1.32 -11.80 -30.26
C CYS A 59 2.70 -11.88 -30.95
N THR A 60 3.72 -12.47 -30.30
CA THR A 60 5.10 -12.65 -30.79
C THR A 60 5.74 -11.40 -31.42
N ARG A 61 5.30 -10.21 -30.97
CA ARG A 61 5.86 -8.92 -31.39
C ARG A 61 7.04 -8.51 -30.51
N LEU A 62 7.81 -7.55 -31.03
CA LEU A 62 8.92 -6.97 -30.31
C LEU A 62 8.45 -6.26 -29.04
N ASN A 63 8.90 -6.77 -27.90
CA ASN A 63 8.70 -6.20 -26.58
C ASN A 63 10.04 -6.23 -25.84
N VAL A 64 10.36 -5.15 -25.15
CA VAL A 64 11.65 -4.99 -24.44
C VAL A 64 11.50 -4.90 -22.93
N PHE A 65 10.26 -4.71 -22.46
CA PHE A 65 9.91 -4.55 -21.06
C PHE A 65 8.76 -5.50 -20.69
N PRO A 66 8.87 -6.26 -19.59
CA PRO A 66 7.87 -7.22 -19.15
C PRO A 66 6.72 -6.56 -18.38
N SER A 67 5.55 -7.21 -18.35
CA SER A 67 4.46 -6.83 -17.45
C SER A 67 4.76 -7.24 -16.00
N LEU A 68 4.05 -6.64 -15.04
CA LEU A 68 4.25 -6.95 -13.63
C LEU A 68 3.87 -8.41 -13.32
N SER A 69 2.85 -8.94 -14.01
CA SER A 69 2.48 -10.36 -13.93
C SER A 69 3.54 -11.31 -14.48
N ALA A 70 4.25 -10.92 -15.55
CA ALA A 70 5.34 -11.74 -16.10
C ALA A 70 6.53 -11.79 -15.13
N VAL A 71 6.87 -10.65 -14.53
CA VAL A 71 7.89 -10.59 -13.47
C VAL A 71 7.48 -11.40 -12.24
N ALA A 72 6.21 -11.31 -11.82
CA ALA A 72 5.69 -12.09 -10.71
C ALA A 72 5.78 -13.60 -10.96
N ARG A 73 5.55 -14.06 -12.20
CA ARG A 73 5.72 -15.46 -12.59
C ARG A 73 7.18 -15.90 -12.57
N SER A 74 8.07 -15.11 -13.18
CA SER A 74 9.50 -15.40 -13.24
C SER A 74 10.11 -15.50 -11.82
N GLN A 75 9.80 -14.52 -10.96
CA GLN A 75 10.36 -14.40 -9.61
C GLN A 75 9.34 -14.78 -8.52
N HIS A 76 8.57 -15.84 -8.76
CA HIS A 76 7.39 -16.22 -7.96
C HIS A 76 7.64 -16.45 -6.47
N ILE A 77 8.81 -16.97 -6.07
CA ILE A 77 9.14 -17.20 -4.66
C ILE A 77 9.25 -15.87 -3.91
N GLY A 78 10.06 -14.95 -4.42
CA GLY A 78 10.24 -13.62 -3.83
C GLY A 78 8.95 -12.82 -3.86
N TRP A 79 8.25 -12.87 -4.99
CA TRP A 79 6.95 -12.23 -5.16
C TRP A 79 5.93 -12.67 -4.09
N ARG A 80 5.81 -13.99 -3.87
CA ARG A 80 4.90 -14.55 -2.86
C ARG A 80 5.26 -14.12 -1.46
N ILE A 81 6.55 -14.15 -1.10
CA ILE A 81 7.03 -13.68 0.22
C ILE A 81 6.63 -12.22 0.42
N THR A 82 6.90 -11.35 -0.55
CA THR A 82 6.55 -9.93 -0.48
C THR A 82 5.05 -9.71 -0.26
N CYS A 83 4.20 -10.44 -1.00
CA CYS A 83 2.75 -10.33 -0.87
C CYS A 83 2.26 -10.83 0.51
N CYS A 84 2.78 -11.97 0.98
CA CYS A 84 2.45 -12.51 2.30
C CYS A 84 2.88 -11.58 3.43
N THR A 85 4.09 -11.04 3.35
CA THR A 85 4.64 -10.13 4.36
C THR A 85 3.91 -8.80 4.38
N ASN A 86 3.43 -8.31 3.23
CA ASN A 86 2.70 -7.04 3.16
C ASN A 86 1.27 -7.12 3.74
N LEU A 87 0.60 -8.28 3.65
CA LEU A 87 -0.77 -8.46 4.13
C LEU A 87 -1.01 -7.95 5.57
N PRO A 88 -0.23 -8.35 6.60
CA PRO A 88 -0.45 -7.87 7.97
C PRO A 88 -0.28 -6.34 8.09
N PHE A 89 0.66 -5.72 7.35
CA PHE A 89 0.82 -4.26 7.34
C PHE A 89 -0.40 -3.58 6.72
N GLY A 90 -0.93 -4.12 5.61
CA GLY A 90 -2.15 -3.64 4.97
C GLY A 90 -3.38 -3.68 5.89
N LEU A 91 -3.58 -4.81 6.58
CA LEU A 91 -4.68 -4.99 7.53
C LEU A 91 -4.54 -4.05 8.74
N LEU A 92 -3.34 -3.93 9.32
CA LEU A 92 -3.08 -3.02 10.44
C LEU A 92 -3.31 -1.55 10.03
N THR A 93 -2.84 -1.17 8.84
CA THR A 93 -3.02 0.18 8.29
C THR A 93 -4.50 0.49 8.07
N SER A 94 -5.27 -0.46 7.52
CA SER A 94 -6.73 -0.31 7.38
C SER A 94 -7.43 -0.13 8.72
N TRP A 95 -7.09 -0.95 9.71
CA TRP A 95 -7.69 -0.86 11.03
C TRP A 95 -7.38 0.49 11.70
N LEU A 96 -6.15 0.99 11.59
CA LEU A 96 -5.78 2.31 12.10
C LEU A 96 -6.53 3.44 11.37
N TYR A 97 -6.60 3.41 10.05
CA TYR A 97 -7.37 4.42 9.29
C TYR A 97 -8.86 4.38 9.61
N SER A 98 -9.44 3.21 9.84
CA SER A 98 -10.84 3.09 10.29
C SER A 98 -11.09 3.83 11.60
N ARG A 99 -10.17 3.72 12.57
CA ARG A 99 -10.25 4.46 13.84
C ARG A 99 -9.98 5.94 13.66
N TYR A 100 -8.95 6.28 12.88
CA TYR A 100 -8.53 7.64 12.57
C TYR A 100 -9.66 8.44 11.90
N TYR A 101 -10.27 7.90 10.86
CA TYR A 101 -11.37 8.55 10.14
C TYR A 101 -12.63 8.70 10.99
N ARG A 102 -12.94 7.73 11.87
CA ARG A 102 -14.07 7.88 12.80
C ARG A 102 -13.88 9.03 13.79
N ARG A 103 -12.63 9.31 14.19
CA ARG A 103 -12.29 10.38 15.14
C ARG A 103 -12.26 11.75 14.48
N ILE A 104 -11.57 11.87 13.34
CA ILE A 104 -11.25 13.17 12.73
C ILE A 104 -12.34 13.65 11.77
N LEU A 105 -13.00 12.73 11.04
CA LEU A 105 -13.97 13.17 10.04
C LEU A 105 -15.30 13.58 10.67
N PRO A 106 -15.97 14.59 10.08
CA PRO A 106 -17.33 14.96 10.47
C PRO A 106 -18.29 13.79 10.25
N ARG A 107 -19.36 13.69 11.06
CA ARG A 107 -20.29 12.54 11.04
C ARG A 107 -20.78 12.15 9.64
N LYS A 108 -21.04 13.14 8.78
CA LYS A 108 -21.49 12.96 7.39
C LYS A 108 -20.45 12.24 6.50
N MET A 109 -19.15 12.39 6.77
CA MET A 109 -18.06 11.83 5.97
C MET A 109 -17.45 10.55 6.56
N ARG A 110 -17.81 10.18 7.80
CA ARG A 110 -17.40 8.90 8.41
C ARG A 110 -17.72 7.65 7.58
N PRO A 111 -18.90 7.50 6.94
CA PRO A 111 -19.15 6.33 6.10
C PRO A 111 -18.18 6.24 4.92
N PHE A 112 -17.82 7.38 4.32
CA PHE A 112 -16.82 7.41 3.25
C PHE A 112 -15.43 7.00 3.76
N GLY A 113 -15.02 7.47 4.94
CA GLY A 113 -13.79 7.00 5.59
C GLY A 113 -13.79 5.50 5.86
N CYS A 114 -14.91 4.94 6.34
CA CYS A 114 -15.07 3.50 6.53
C CYS A 114 -14.97 2.73 5.20
N LEU A 115 -15.58 3.24 4.13
CA LEU A 115 -15.46 2.65 2.78
C LEU A 115 -14.00 2.59 2.33
N LEU A 116 -13.22 3.67 2.53
CA LEU A 116 -11.79 3.67 2.16
C LEU A 116 -10.97 2.69 2.99
N ALA A 117 -11.27 2.55 4.29
CA ALA A 117 -10.63 1.52 5.11
C ALA A 117 -10.94 0.10 4.59
N LEU A 118 -12.20 -0.17 4.20
CA LEU A 118 -12.57 -1.44 3.57
C LEU A 118 -11.89 -1.66 2.21
N LEU A 119 -11.76 -0.61 1.39
CA LEU A 119 -11.01 -0.68 0.13
C LEU A 119 -9.53 -0.98 0.35
N LEU A 120 -8.93 -0.52 1.44
CA LEU A 120 -7.56 -0.89 1.81
C LEU A 120 -7.45 -2.37 2.21
N VAL A 121 -8.46 -2.94 2.90
CA VAL A 121 -8.53 -4.39 3.13
C VAL A 121 -8.62 -5.12 1.79
N GLN A 122 -9.53 -4.70 0.91
CA GLN A 122 -9.72 -5.29 -0.42
C GLN A 122 -8.44 -5.22 -1.26
N THR A 123 -7.72 -4.10 -1.23
CA THR A 123 -6.44 -3.91 -1.92
C THR A 123 -5.40 -4.90 -1.38
N SER A 124 -5.31 -5.02 -0.05
CA SER A 124 -4.37 -5.94 0.62
C SER A 124 -4.68 -7.41 0.30
N CYS A 125 -5.96 -7.79 0.30
CA CYS A 125 -6.40 -9.13 -0.07
C CYS A 125 -6.17 -9.42 -1.56
N SER A 126 -6.45 -8.45 -2.45
CA SER A 126 -6.21 -8.61 -3.90
C SER A 126 -4.73 -8.77 -4.19
N PHE A 127 -3.86 -7.98 -3.54
CA PHE A 127 -2.41 -8.12 -3.66
C PHE A 127 -1.91 -9.46 -3.12
N PHE A 128 -2.43 -9.91 -1.98
CA PHE A 128 -2.13 -11.23 -1.44
C PHE A 128 -2.53 -12.36 -2.39
N LEU A 129 -3.76 -12.34 -2.91
CA LEU A 129 -4.25 -13.33 -3.88
C LEU A 129 -3.39 -13.35 -5.14
N TRP A 130 -2.99 -12.18 -5.64
CA TRP A 130 -2.08 -12.10 -6.77
C TRP A 130 -0.74 -12.78 -6.48
N GLY A 131 -0.21 -12.61 -5.27
CA GLY A 131 1.01 -13.27 -4.79
C GLY A 131 0.90 -14.77 -4.55
N MET A 132 -0.29 -15.29 -4.25
CA MET A 132 -0.53 -16.72 -4.05
C MET A 132 -0.64 -17.49 -5.37
N TYR A 133 -1.07 -16.80 -6.44
CA TYR A 133 -1.27 -17.40 -7.75
C TYR A 133 -0.43 -16.74 -8.87
N PRO A 134 0.90 -16.57 -8.69
CA PRO A 134 1.76 -15.90 -9.68
C PRO A 134 1.94 -16.75 -10.95
N ASN A 135 1.79 -18.07 -10.83
CA ASN A 135 2.00 -19.01 -11.93
C ASN A 135 0.79 -19.14 -12.85
N ILE A 136 -0.38 -18.66 -12.44
CA ILE A 136 -1.58 -18.71 -13.27
C ILE A 136 -1.39 -17.79 -14.48
N ALA A 137 -1.76 -18.27 -15.67
CA ALA A 137 -1.65 -17.51 -16.90
C ALA A 137 -2.46 -16.20 -16.83
N GLY A 138 -1.91 -15.14 -17.43
CA GLY A 138 -2.53 -13.82 -17.47
C GLY A 138 -3.90 -13.81 -18.16
N GLU A 139 -4.16 -14.79 -19.03
CA GLU A 139 -5.43 -14.98 -19.72
C GLU A 139 -6.54 -15.57 -18.84
N SER A 140 -6.18 -16.17 -17.70
CA SER A 140 -7.18 -16.76 -16.82
C SER A 140 -8.13 -15.69 -16.25
N THR A 141 -9.40 -16.05 -16.13
CA THR A 141 -10.44 -15.19 -15.56
C THR A 141 -10.12 -14.76 -14.13
N LEU A 142 -9.56 -15.67 -13.33
CA LEU A 142 -9.14 -15.37 -11.95
C LEU A 142 -8.03 -14.31 -11.91
N HIS A 143 -6.99 -14.45 -12.73
CA HIS A 143 -5.89 -13.49 -12.78
C HIS A 143 -6.38 -12.11 -13.20
N ARG A 144 -7.17 -12.04 -14.29
CA ARG A 144 -7.76 -10.78 -14.78
C ARG A 144 -8.66 -10.13 -13.72
N ALA A 145 -9.51 -10.91 -13.06
CA ALA A 145 -10.40 -10.40 -12.00
C ALA A 145 -9.62 -9.85 -10.80
N VAL A 146 -8.58 -10.55 -10.33
CA VAL A 146 -7.74 -10.10 -9.21
C VAL A 146 -6.97 -8.82 -9.59
N ALA A 147 -6.39 -8.77 -10.80
CA ALA A 147 -5.67 -7.60 -11.29
C ALA A 147 -6.60 -6.38 -11.41
N ILE A 148 -7.77 -6.53 -12.04
CA ILE A 148 -8.76 -5.45 -12.17
C ILE A 148 -9.25 -5.00 -10.79
N SER A 149 -9.58 -5.93 -9.89
CA SER A 149 -9.94 -5.61 -8.50
C SER A 149 -8.86 -4.78 -7.81
N LEU A 150 -7.59 -5.16 -7.97
CA LEU A 150 -6.45 -4.43 -7.40
C LEU A 150 -6.37 -3.01 -7.97
N PHE A 151 -6.27 -2.85 -9.30
CA PHE A 151 -6.10 -1.52 -9.90
C PHE A 151 -7.30 -0.58 -9.66
N VAL A 152 -8.53 -1.11 -9.69
CA VAL A 152 -9.74 -0.31 -9.41
C VAL A 152 -9.79 0.10 -7.95
N SER A 153 -9.54 -0.83 -7.02
CA SER A 153 -9.51 -0.50 -5.58
C SER A 153 -8.40 0.49 -5.24
N CYS A 154 -7.20 0.33 -5.81
CA CYS A 154 -6.10 1.30 -5.69
C CYS A 154 -6.49 2.68 -6.19
N ALA A 155 -7.12 2.78 -7.37
CA ALA A 155 -7.53 4.07 -7.94
C ALA A 155 -8.52 4.81 -7.03
N ILE A 156 -9.57 4.11 -6.57
CA ILE A 156 -10.58 4.70 -5.68
C ILE A 156 -9.95 5.07 -4.33
N LEU A 157 -9.10 4.20 -3.78
CA LEU A 157 -8.40 4.42 -2.52
C LEU A 157 -7.49 5.65 -2.59
N MET A 158 -6.66 5.75 -3.63
CA MET A 158 -5.73 6.87 -3.84
C MET A 158 -6.48 8.20 -3.96
N ALA A 159 -7.50 8.26 -4.84
CA ALA A 159 -8.31 9.45 -5.01
C ALA A 159 -9.06 9.82 -3.72
N GLY A 160 -9.74 8.85 -3.11
CA GLY A 160 -10.56 9.08 -1.92
C GLY A 160 -9.75 9.51 -0.70
N CYS A 161 -8.64 8.83 -0.42
CA CYS A 161 -7.74 9.21 0.67
C CYS A 161 -7.14 10.61 0.42
N PHE A 162 -6.78 10.95 -0.82
CA PHE A 162 -6.24 12.26 -1.14
C PHE A 162 -7.29 13.37 -1.02
N MET A 163 -8.53 13.12 -1.44
CA MET A 163 -9.64 14.06 -1.24
C MET A 163 -9.93 14.29 0.24
N LEU A 164 -9.98 13.22 1.06
CA LEU A 164 -10.13 13.37 2.51
C LEU A 164 -8.97 14.16 3.12
N TYR A 165 -7.75 13.85 2.70
CA TYR A 165 -6.57 14.54 3.19
C TYR A 165 -6.62 16.03 2.86
N LYS A 166 -6.91 16.37 1.61
CA LYS A 166 -6.95 17.76 1.11
C LYS A 166 -8.04 18.60 1.79
N TYR A 167 -9.24 18.06 1.97
CA TYR A 167 -10.40 18.86 2.39
C TYR A 167 -10.71 18.79 3.89
N TYR A 168 -10.30 17.72 4.59
CA TYR A 168 -10.70 17.51 5.99
C TYR A 168 -9.53 17.38 6.97
N ILE A 169 -8.33 17.00 6.51
CA ILE A 169 -7.19 16.73 7.40
C ILE A 169 -6.16 17.87 7.31
N CYS A 170 -5.83 18.32 6.10
CA CYS A 170 -4.82 19.34 5.83
C CYS A 170 -5.38 20.77 5.94
N VAL A 171 -6.14 21.08 7.00
CA VAL A 171 -6.75 22.40 7.21
C VAL A 171 -5.73 23.41 7.78
N ASP A 172 -4.83 22.97 8.66
CA ASP A 172 -3.80 23.82 9.28
C ASP A 172 -2.41 23.53 8.68
N LYS A 173 -1.84 24.53 7.98
CA LYS A 173 -0.62 24.39 7.15
C LYS A 173 0.69 24.26 7.95
N GLN A 174 0.79 23.33 8.89
CA GLN A 174 2.04 23.02 9.57
C GLN A 174 3.07 22.42 8.58
N SER A 175 4.36 22.73 8.76
CA SER A 175 5.43 22.40 7.80
C SER A 175 5.53 20.91 7.43
N GLN A 176 5.34 19.99 8.39
CA GLN A 176 5.32 18.55 8.12
C GLN A 176 4.13 18.12 7.25
N GLN A 177 2.98 18.75 7.41
CA GLN A 177 1.78 18.48 6.59
C GLN A 177 1.99 18.95 5.15
N GLN A 178 2.81 19.97 4.91
CA GLN A 178 3.13 20.44 3.55
C GLN A 178 3.98 19.44 2.76
N LEU A 179 4.92 18.74 3.41
CA LEU A 179 5.69 17.68 2.74
C LEU A 179 4.80 16.49 2.40
N ALA A 180 4.01 16.02 3.37
CA ALA A 180 3.06 14.93 3.18
C ALA A 180 2.06 15.22 2.06
N TYR A 181 1.51 16.45 2.03
CA TYR A 181 0.62 16.91 0.97
C TYR A 181 1.27 16.86 -0.41
N ARG A 182 2.48 17.42 -0.55
CA ARG A 182 3.20 17.45 -1.84
C ARG A 182 3.52 16.04 -2.34
N LEU A 183 3.93 15.15 -1.44
CA LEU A 183 4.24 13.76 -1.78
C LEU A 183 2.98 12.99 -2.20
N LYS A 184 1.92 13.04 -1.41
CA LYS A 184 0.61 12.42 -1.73
C LYS A 184 0.07 12.95 -3.08
N CYS A 185 0.12 14.26 -3.31
CA CYS A 185 -0.31 14.88 -4.56
C CYS A 185 0.49 14.37 -5.77
N ARG A 186 1.83 14.37 -5.69
CA ARG A 186 2.69 13.86 -6.78
C ARG A 186 2.40 12.40 -7.10
N LEU A 187 2.26 11.55 -6.08
CA LEU A 187 1.97 10.12 -6.28
C LEU A 187 0.60 9.88 -6.92
N VAL A 188 -0.42 10.64 -6.50
CA VAL A 188 -1.76 10.58 -7.11
C VAL A 188 -1.72 11.04 -8.56
N VAL A 189 -1.07 12.17 -8.86
CA VAL A 189 -0.95 12.67 -10.23
C VAL A 189 -0.20 11.69 -11.12
N THR A 190 0.92 11.14 -10.65
CA THR A 190 1.69 10.12 -11.38
C THR A 190 0.85 8.87 -11.68
N TYR A 191 0.11 8.37 -10.68
CA TYR A 191 -0.80 7.23 -10.86
C TYR A 191 -1.85 7.51 -11.94
N PHE A 192 -2.61 8.61 -11.80
CA PHE A 192 -3.69 8.92 -12.73
C PHE A 192 -3.21 9.33 -14.13
N ALA A 193 -1.97 9.83 -14.26
CA ALA A 193 -1.37 10.06 -15.57
C ALA A 193 -0.98 8.75 -16.28
N ALA A 194 -0.55 7.73 -15.53
CA ALA A 194 -0.14 6.44 -16.09
C ALA A 194 -1.33 5.52 -16.44
N VAL A 195 -2.45 5.59 -15.70
CA VAL A 195 -3.66 4.77 -15.95
C VAL A 195 -4.19 4.83 -17.39
N PRO A 196 -4.44 6.01 -18.02
CA PRO A 196 -4.98 6.05 -19.37
C PRO A 196 -4.00 5.48 -20.41
N ILE A 197 -2.69 5.71 -20.22
CA ILE A 197 -1.64 5.17 -21.07
C ILE A 197 -1.63 3.63 -20.96
N MET A 198 -1.66 3.11 -19.73
CA MET A 198 -1.72 1.67 -19.45
C MET A 198 -2.87 1.00 -20.18
N TRP A 199 -4.10 1.50 -20.04
CA TRP A 199 -5.28 0.89 -20.65
C TRP A 199 -5.31 1.02 -22.17
N CYS A 200 -4.85 2.15 -22.71
CA CYS A 200 -4.71 2.33 -24.15
C CYS A 200 -3.73 1.30 -24.73
N CYS A 201 -2.56 1.15 -24.10
CA CYS A 201 -1.55 0.18 -24.53
C CYS A 201 -1.98 -1.27 -24.33
N TYR A 202 -2.73 -1.58 -23.27
CA TYR A 202 -3.37 -2.90 -23.09
C TYR A 202 -4.32 -3.21 -24.25
N PHE A 203 -5.21 -2.27 -24.59
CA PHE A 203 -6.15 -2.43 -25.69
C PHE A 203 -5.45 -2.60 -27.05
N LEU A 204 -4.41 -1.79 -27.31
CA LEU A 204 -3.60 -1.89 -28.53
C LEU A 204 -2.85 -3.22 -28.62
N HIS A 205 -2.39 -3.77 -27.49
CA HIS A 205 -1.74 -5.07 -27.45
C HIS A 205 -2.74 -6.20 -27.70
N GLU A 206 -3.86 -6.24 -26.97
CA GLU A 206 -4.85 -7.32 -27.04
C GLU A 206 -5.53 -7.41 -28.41
N HIS A 207 -5.89 -6.27 -29.02
CA HIS A 207 -6.68 -6.25 -30.26
C HIS A 207 -5.87 -6.10 -31.54
N PHE A 208 -4.76 -5.37 -31.48
CA PHE A 208 -3.99 -5.02 -32.67
C PHE A 208 -2.60 -5.67 -32.69
N CYS A 209 -2.19 -6.35 -31.61
CA CYS A 209 -0.84 -6.87 -31.44
C CYS A 209 0.19 -5.82 -31.86
N SER A 210 0.05 -4.57 -31.38
CA SER A 210 0.97 -3.50 -31.71
C SER A 210 2.34 -3.74 -31.04
N SER A 211 3.43 -3.44 -31.75
CA SER A 211 4.79 -3.59 -31.23
C SER A 211 5.02 -2.61 -30.08
N PHE A 212 5.78 -3.02 -29.05
CA PHE A 212 6.04 -2.26 -27.82
C PHE A 212 4.83 -1.89 -26.96
N ALA A 213 3.58 -2.11 -27.41
CA ALA A 213 2.39 -1.78 -26.63
C ALA A 213 2.37 -2.51 -25.28
N TYR A 214 2.76 -3.79 -25.27
CA TYR A 214 2.92 -4.57 -24.04
C TYR A 214 4.02 -4.00 -23.11
N SER A 215 5.12 -3.51 -23.68
CA SER A 215 6.20 -2.90 -22.89
C SER A 215 5.77 -1.60 -22.23
N VAL A 216 5.06 -0.72 -22.93
CA VAL A 216 4.52 0.53 -22.35
C VAL A 216 3.46 0.22 -21.30
N PHE A 217 2.60 -0.78 -21.57
CA PHE A 217 1.65 -1.30 -20.59
C PHE A 217 2.37 -1.75 -19.31
N GLY A 218 3.41 -2.58 -19.44
CA GLY A 218 4.20 -3.06 -18.31
C GLY A 218 4.82 -1.91 -17.51
N VAL A 219 5.47 -0.94 -18.16
CA VAL A 219 6.02 0.24 -17.47
C VAL A 219 4.95 0.97 -16.65
N CYS A 220 3.76 1.16 -17.21
CA CYS A 220 2.67 1.84 -16.50
C CYS A 220 2.12 1.02 -15.33
N GLU A 221 2.06 -0.31 -15.43
CA GLU A 221 1.70 -1.18 -14.29
C GLU A 221 2.67 -0.99 -13.12
N PHE A 222 3.98 -0.99 -13.41
CA PHE A 222 5.01 -0.76 -12.40
C PHE A 222 4.87 0.61 -11.75
N VAL A 223 4.67 1.67 -12.55
CA VAL A 223 4.45 3.03 -12.04
C VAL A 223 3.23 3.11 -11.14
N ASN A 224 2.11 2.48 -11.53
CA ASN A 224 0.86 2.50 -10.77
C ASN A 224 1.00 1.76 -9.42
N ILE A 225 1.55 0.55 -9.43
CA ILE A 225 1.72 -0.23 -8.19
C ILE A 225 2.75 0.41 -7.27
N CYS A 226 3.90 0.87 -7.79
CA CYS A 226 4.88 1.58 -6.97
C CYS A 226 4.28 2.86 -6.38
N SER A 227 3.55 3.65 -7.16
CA SER A 227 2.89 4.88 -6.66
C SER A 227 1.90 4.58 -5.55
N THR A 228 1.16 3.47 -5.66
CA THR A 228 0.21 3.02 -4.62
C THR A 228 0.93 2.68 -3.32
N PHE A 229 1.94 1.80 -3.36
CA PHE A 229 2.63 1.37 -2.14
C PHE A 229 3.45 2.50 -1.49
N LEU A 230 4.06 3.37 -2.30
CA LEU A 230 4.69 4.58 -1.80
C LEU A 230 3.67 5.55 -1.18
N TYR A 231 2.45 5.63 -1.73
CA TYR A 231 1.38 6.40 -1.13
C TYR A 231 0.94 5.81 0.21
N LEU A 232 0.79 4.49 0.31
CA LEU A 232 0.50 3.82 1.58
C LEU A 232 1.62 4.03 2.60
N ALA A 233 2.89 4.07 2.17
CA ALA A 233 4.02 4.40 3.04
C ALA A 233 3.95 5.82 3.62
N THR A 234 3.18 6.74 3.01
CA THR A 234 2.93 8.07 3.59
C THR A 234 2.10 8.04 4.87
N CYS A 235 1.55 6.88 5.26
CA CYS A 235 0.95 6.68 6.59
C CYS A 235 1.92 7.02 7.74
N TYR A 236 3.24 7.07 7.45
CA TYR A 236 4.25 7.64 8.33
C TYR A 236 3.84 9.00 8.91
N PHE A 237 3.35 9.91 8.05
CA PHE A 237 2.99 11.26 8.46
C PHE A 237 1.68 11.28 9.24
N ASP A 238 0.76 10.36 8.92
CA ASP A 238 -0.57 10.30 9.53
C ASP A 238 -0.52 9.68 10.95
N PHE A 239 0.43 8.77 11.22
CA PHE A 239 0.55 8.03 12.48
C PHE A 239 1.86 8.25 13.25
N HIS A 240 2.55 9.39 13.01
CA HIS A 240 3.88 9.65 13.59
C HIS A 240 3.92 9.61 15.13
N ASN A 241 2.82 9.96 15.79
CA ASN A 241 2.66 9.97 17.26
C ASN A 241 2.05 8.67 17.83
N VAL A 242 1.82 7.66 16.99
CA VAL A 242 1.16 6.42 17.42
C VAL A 242 2.21 5.37 17.81
N HIS A 243 2.06 4.83 19.02
CA HIS A 243 2.98 3.85 19.60
C HIS A 243 2.23 2.60 20.07
N ILE A 244 2.80 1.42 19.79
CA ILE A 244 2.41 0.17 20.46
C ILE A 244 3.21 0.10 21.75
N CYS A 245 2.50 0.06 22.86
CA CYS A 245 3.04 -0.06 24.21
C CYS A 245 2.68 -1.41 24.80
N HIS A 246 3.59 -1.99 25.58
CA HIS A 246 3.31 -3.19 26.38
C HIS A 246 3.15 -2.82 27.85
N ASP A 247 2.09 -3.30 28.48
CA ASP A 247 1.83 -3.24 29.92
C ASP A 247 1.52 -4.65 30.48
N GLN A 248 1.90 -4.90 31.72
CA GLN A 248 1.69 -6.20 32.37
C GLN A 248 0.21 -6.50 32.65
N ARG A 249 -0.64 -5.47 32.79
CA ARG A 249 -2.08 -5.65 32.99
C ARG A 249 -2.87 -5.66 31.68
N LEU A 250 -2.55 -4.75 30.77
CA LEU A 250 -3.31 -4.56 29.52
C LEU A 250 -2.73 -5.32 28.32
N GLY A 251 -1.54 -5.92 28.45
CA GLY A 251 -0.82 -6.52 27.33
C GLY A 251 -0.35 -5.45 26.34
N PHE A 252 -0.46 -5.73 25.03
CA PHE A 252 -0.14 -4.76 23.98
C PHE A 252 -1.33 -3.82 23.71
N PHE A 253 -1.12 -2.52 23.84
CA PHE A 253 -2.11 -1.49 23.55
C PHE A 253 -1.51 -0.35 22.72
N LEU A 254 -2.37 0.49 22.14
CA LEU A 254 -1.96 1.67 21.38
C LEU A 254 -2.10 2.94 22.22
N SER A 255 -1.07 3.77 22.19
CA SER A 255 -1.05 5.08 22.82
C SER A 255 -0.62 6.17 21.83
N GLU A 256 -1.23 7.34 21.97
CA GLU A 256 -0.84 8.58 21.29
C GLU A 256 -0.11 9.46 22.30
N PHE A 257 1.10 9.92 21.97
CA PHE A 257 1.92 10.81 22.82
C PHE A 257 2.28 12.08 22.05
#